data_AF-A0A023FVF9-F1
#
_entry.id   AF-A0A023FVF9-F1
#
_cell.length_a   1.000
_cell.length_b   1.000
_cell.length_c   1.000
_cell.angle_alpha   90.00
_cell.angle_beta   90.00
_cell.angle_gamma   90.00
#
_symmetry.space_group_name_H-M   'P 1'
#
loop_
_entity.id
_entity.type
_entity.pdbx_description
1 polymer ?
#
loop_
_entity_poly.entity_id
_entity_poly.type
_entity_poly.pdbx_seq_one_letter_code
_entity_poly.pdbx_strand_id
1 'polypeptide(L)'
;GNPDLVVDIKPSLRQRKLQEERLRRQLKEDFWKREEDRWRAEMRMMEEEERLYWEERRRFEDEMDRCRFFGRGPGPMGPMPPWGPPMMGPPGPMPMPRRPDSVDDRHVMAKHSLIYPKEEDLGQVQRMVTNTEKALKLVSDSLAETADPKPEAEKPADDAKKPEEGKKEEQPQRLLKGVMRVGVLAKGLLLAGDLTVGLVVMCSEKPGRTLLARVAALLPK
;
A
#
# COMPACT_ATOMS: atom_id res chain seq x y z
N GLY A 1 5.85 16.80 -91.01
CA GLY A 1 6.30 15.96 -89.87
C GLY A 1 5.44 16.31 -88.69
N ASN A 2 4.83 15.33 -88.03
CA ASN A 2 4.00 15.56 -86.85
C ASN A 2 4.88 15.87 -85.63
N PRO A 3 4.70 17.02 -84.96
CA PRO A 3 5.58 17.45 -83.86
C PRO A 3 5.12 17.02 -82.46
N ASP A 4 4.17 16.09 -82.31
CA ASP A 4 3.51 15.83 -81.01
C ASP A 4 3.68 14.39 -80.50
N LEU A 5 4.90 13.84 -80.60
CA LEU A 5 5.22 12.54 -80.01
C LEU A 5 5.80 12.74 -78.59
N VAL A 6 4.94 12.72 -77.59
CA VAL A 6 5.35 12.72 -76.18
C VAL A 6 5.95 11.34 -75.85
N VAL A 7 7.27 11.29 -75.69
CA VAL A 7 7.97 10.08 -75.28
C VAL A 7 7.95 10.01 -73.76
N ASP A 8 7.12 9.14 -73.21
CA ASP A 8 7.17 8.78 -71.79
C ASP A 8 8.46 8.03 -71.49
N ILE A 9 9.48 8.76 -71.04
CA ILE A 9 10.74 8.18 -70.58
C ILE A 9 10.48 7.54 -69.23
N LYS A 10 10.21 6.23 -69.22
CA LYS A 10 10.20 5.45 -67.97
C LYS A 10 11.57 5.57 -67.31
N PRO A 11 11.65 6.01 -66.04
CA PRO A 11 12.93 6.15 -65.35
C PRO A 11 13.64 4.80 -65.30
N SER A 12 14.95 4.80 -65.57
CA SER A 12 15.75 3.58 -65.69
C SER A 12 15.71 2.76 -64.39
N LEU A 13 15.84 1.42 -64.48
CA LEU A 13 15.92 0.54 -63.31
C LEU A 13 17.01 0.96 -62.33
N ARG A 14 18.12 1.52 -62.83
CA ARG A 14 19.22 2.06 -62.00
C ARG A 14 18.80 3.32 -61.25
N GLN A 15 18.10 4.25 -61.89
CA GLN A 15 17.57 5.45 -61.24
C GLN A 15 16.49 5.10 -60.20
N ARG A 16 15.60 4.15 -60.51
CA ARG A 16 14.59 3.66 -59.57
C ARG A 16 15.24 3.01 -58.34
N LYS A 17 16.25 2.16 -58.52
CA LYS A 17 17.02 1.57 -57.41
C LYS A 17 17.71 2.63 -56.56
N LEU A 18 18.30 3.66 -57.18
CA LEU A 18 18.95 4.75 -56.47
C LEU A 18 17.96 5.61 -55.67
N GLN A 19 16.77 5.87 -56.23
CA GLN A 19 15.68 6.58 -55.55
C GLN A 19 15.15 5.76 -54.37
N GLU A 20 14.95 4.45 -54.55
CA GLU A 20 14.51 3.54 -53.50
C GLU A 20 15.54 3.44 -52.36
N GLU A 21 16.83 3.34 -52.68
CA GLU A 21 17.91 3.32 -51.68
C GLU A 21 17.98 4.66 -50.92
N ARG A 22 17.80 5.79 -51.61
CA ARG A 22 17.74 7.11 -50.99
C ARG A 22 16.54 7.24 -50.04
N LEU A 23 15.36 6.79 -50.44
CA LEU A 23 14.18 6.75 -49.58
C LEU A 23 14.36 5.82 -48.38
N ARG A 24 14.95 4.64 -48.59
CA ARG A 24 15.25 3.69 -47.50
C ARG A 24 16.23 4.28 -46.50
N ARG A 25 17.23 5.02 -46.97
CA ARG A 25 18.18 5.73 -46.11
C ARG A 25 17.50 6.86 -45.35
N GLN A 26 16.68 7.67 -46.01
CA GLN A 26 15.89 8.72 -45.35
C GLN A 26 14.97 8.16 -44.28
N LEU A 27 14.24 7.08 -44.56
CA LEU A 27 13.38 6.43 -43.57
C LEU A 27 14.15 5.90 -42.36
N LYS A 28 15.35 5.35 -42.58
CA LYS A 28 16.24 4.93 -41.48
C LYS A 28 16.74 6.12 -40.67
N GLU A 29 17.19 7.17 -41.34
CA GLU A 29 17.65 8.41 -40.68
C GLU A 29 16.51 9.06 -39.89
N ASP A 30 15.31 9.14 -40.44
CA ASP A 30 14.12 9.66 -39.77
C ASP A 30 13.66 8.77 -38.60
N PHE A 31 13.85 7.45 -38.69
CA PHE A 31 13.58 6.54 -37.58
C PHE A 31 14.55 6.80 -36.42
N TRP A 32 15.85 6.81 -36.70
CA TRP A 32 16.89 7.06 -35.70
C TRP A 32 16.78 8.46 -35.11
N LYS A 33 16.45 9.47 -35.93
CA LYS A 33 16.21 10.83 -35.45
C LYS A 33 15.03 10.90 -34.49
N ARG A 34 13.92 10.22 -34.78
CA ARG A 34 12.77 10.15 -33.85
C ARG A 34 13.13 9.43 -32.55
N GLU A 35 13.98 8.41 -32.62
CA GLU A 35 14.46 7.71 -31.42
C GLU A 35 15.40 8.58 -30.60
N GLU A 36 16.34 9.27 -31.23
CA GLU A 36 17.23 10.22 -30.59
C GLU A 36 16.46 11.39 -29.97
N ASP A 37 15.41 11.88 -30.64
CA ASP A 37 14.55 12.93 -30.11
C ASP A 37 13.71 12.44 -28.92
N ARG A 38 13.23 11.19 -28.93
CA ARG A 38 12.60 10.56 -27.76
C ARG A 38 13.59 10.44 -26.60
N TRP A 39 14.80 9.95 -26.86
CA TRP A 39 15.85 9.81 -25.85
C TRP A 39 16.27 11.17 -25.28
N ARG A 40 16.43 12.20 -26.11
CA ARG A 40 16.69 13.58 -25.67
C ARG A 40 15.53 14.18 -24.88
N ALA A 41 14.29 13.84 -25.22
CA ALA A 41 13.14 14.25 -24.42
C ALA A 41 13.13 13.56 -23.05
N GLU A 42 13.40 12.25 -23.01
CA GLU A 42 13.50 11.47 -21.78
C GLU A 42 14.63 11.98 -20.87
N MET A 43 15.81 12.26 -21.44
CA MET A 43 16.93 12.84 -20.70
C MET A 43 16.58 14.21 -20.12
N ARG A 44 15.89 15.08 -20.88
CA ARG A 44 15.41 16.37 -20.35
C ARG A 44 14.40 16.19 -19.22
N MET A 45 13.48 15.24 -19.34
CA MET A 45 12.51 14.95 -18.27
C MET A 45 13.22 14.46 -16.99
N MET A 46 14.23 13.59 -17.11
CA MET A 46 15.03 13.15 -15.96
C MET A 46 15.82 14.30 -15.33
N GLU A 47 16.48 15.14 -16.12
CA GLU A 47 17.20 16.32 -15.62
C GLU A 47 16.25 17.32 -14.92
N GLU A 48 15.05 17.52 -15.47
CA GLU A 48 14.02 18.37 -14.87
C GLU A 48 13.51 17.78 -13.54
N GLU A 49 13.26 16.48 -13.50
CA GLU A 49 12.83 15.76 -12.30
C GLU A 49 13.90 15.81 -11.19
N GLU A 50 15.16 15.61 -11.54
CA GLU A 50 16.30 15.71 -10.63
C GLU A 50 16.48 17.14 -10.12
N ARG A 51 16.36 18.14 -10.99
CA ARG A 51 16.42 19.55 -10.60
C ARG A 51 15.30 19.89 -9.61
N LEU A 52 14.07 19.48 -9.88
CA LEU A 52 12.93 19.70 -8.99
C LEU A 52 13.17 19.05 -7.62
N TYR A 53 13.69 17.82 -7.59
CA TYR A 53 14.04 17.14 -6.35
C TYR A 53 15.07 17.93 -5.52
N TRP A 54 16.17 18.39 -6.14
CA TRP A 54 17.19 19.16 -5.44
C TRP A 54 16.75 20.58 -5.05
N GLU A 55 15.88 21.22 -5.83
CA GLU A 55 15.25 22.49 -5.48
C GLU A 55 14.30 22.33 -4.29
N GLU A 56 13.44 21.32 -4.31
CA GLU A 56 12.49 21.02 -3.23
C GLU A 56 13.24 20.63 -1.95
N ARG A 57 14.31 19.84 -2.07
CA ARG A 57 15.20 19.51 -0.95
C ARG A 57 15.87 20.75 -0.36
N ARG A 58 16.40 21.65 -1.18
CA ARG A 58 16.98 22.92 -0.69
C ARG A 58 15.94 23.79 0.01
N ARG A 59 14.72 23.87 -0.53
CA ARG A 59 13.61 24.58 0.12
C ARG A 59 13.27 23.95 1.47
N PHE A 60 13.21 22.62 1.52
CA PHE A 60 12.99 21.88 2.75
C PHE A 60 14.09 22.12 3.79
N GLU A 61 15.36 22.10 3.37
CA GLU A 61 16.51 22.38 4.24
C GLU A 61 16.48 23.84 4.73
N ASP A 62 16.20 24.82 3.88
CA ASP A 62 16.03 26.23 4.27
C ASP A 62 14.84 26.44 5.23
N GLU A 63 13.72 25.76 4.98
CA GLU A 63 12.54 25.81 5.85
C GLU A 63 12.80 25.12 7.19
N MET A 64 13.58 24.03 7.21
CA MET A 64 14.02 23.37 8.43
C MET A 64 15.02 24.20 9.22
N ASP A 65 15.98 24.86 8.56
CA ASP A 65 16.90 25.78 9.22
C ASP A 65 16.16 26.99 9.79
N ARG A 66 15.16 27.52 9.07
CA ARG A 66 14.26 28.56 9.55
C ARG A 66 13.45 28.08 10.75
N CYS A 67 12.82 26.91 10.68
CA CYS A 67 12.10 26.32 11.81
C CYS A 67 13.04 26.06 13.00
N ARG A 68 14.27 25.59 12.78
CA ARG A 68 15.29 25.42 13.84
C ARG A 68 15.70 26.76 14.44
N PHE A 69 15.84 27.80 13.62
CA PHE A 69 16.17 29.15 14.03
C PHE A 69 15.05 29.81 14.84
N PHE A 70 13.78 29.61 14.46
CA PHE A 70 12.61 30.21 15.12
C PHE A 70 11.93 29.32 16.18
N GLY A 71 12.24 28.01 16.26
CA GLY A 71 11.51 26.98 17.03
C GLY A 71 12.24 26.34 18.24
N ARG A 72 13.31 26.97 18.75
CA ARG A 72 13.95 26.82 20.10
C ARG A 72 14.17 25.40 20.71
N GLY A 73 15.44 24.98 20.81
CA GLY A 73 16.00 23.94 21.72
C GLY A 73 17.54 24.05 21.83
N PRO A 74 18.22 23.62 22.92
CA PRO A 74 19.23 24.39 23.67
C PRO A 74 20.62 24.46 22.99
N GLY A 75 20.92 25.57 22.33
CA GLY A 75 22.27 25.97 21.94
C GLY A 75 22.56 27.37 22.48
N PRO A 76 23.81 27.71 22.82
CA PRO A 76 24.14 28.98 23.45
C PRO A 76 23.64 30.14 22.59
N MET A 77 22.71 30.93 23.15
CA MET A 77 22.27 32.20 22.60
C MET A 77 23.49 33.06 22.30
N GLY A 78 23.79 33.27 21.01
CA GLY A 78 24.57 34.43 20.60
C GLY A 78 23.79 35.70 20.96
N PRO A 79 24.45 36.80 21.34
CA PRO A 79 23.77 38.00 21.81
C PRO A 79 22.85 38.57 20.73
N MET A 80 21.54 38.58 21.00
CA MET A 80 20.55 39.29 20.20
C MET A 80 20.86 40.80 20.20
N PRO A 81 20.87 41.48 19.04
CA PRO A 81 21.05 42.93 18.97
C PRO A 81 19.93 43.68 19.71
N PRO A 82 20.24 44.71 20.52
CA PRO A 82 19.28 45.34 21.44
C PRO A 82 18.19 46.24 20.82
N TRP A 83 17.95 46.18 19.49
CA TRP A 83 17.00 47.07 18.82
C TRP A 83 16.16 46.32 17.78
N GLY A 84 14.99 45.82 18.18
CA GLY A 84 13.98 45.23 17.29
C GLY A 84 12.58 45.21 17.93
N PRO A 85 11.48 45.30 17.15
CA PRO A 85 10.13 45.55 17.65
C PRO A 85 9.55 44.41 18.50
N PRO A 86 8.47 44.64 19.27
CA PRO A 86 7.97 43.72 20.29
C PRO A 86 7.68 42.33 19.75
N MET A 87 8.28 41.31 20.38
CA MET A 87 8.09 39.90 20.04
C MET A 87 6.60 39.53 20.12
N MET A 88 6.03 39.21 18.96
CA MET A 88 4.81 38.41 18.83
C MET A 88 5.03 37.08 19.58
N GLY A 89 4.05 36.64 20.37
CA GLY A 89 4.15 35.51 21.29
C GLY A 89 4.64 34.18 20.67
N PRO A 90 4.91 33.17 21.50
CA PRO A 90 5.56 31.92 21.07
C PRO A 90 4.83 31.32 19.87
N PRO A 91 5.51 31.12 18.73
CA PRO A 91 4.88 30.52 17.56
C PRO A 91 4.41 29.12 17.96
N GLY A 92 3.10 28.86 17.77
CA GLY A 92 2.54 27.52 17.90
C GLY A 92 3.31 26.54 17.01
N PRO A 93 3.24 25.22 17.28
CA PRO A 93 3.99 24.23 16.53
C PRO A 93 3.65 24.35 15.04
N MET A 94 4.54 24.95 14.26
CA MET A 94 4.40 24.98 12.82
C MET A 94 4.51 23.53 12.33
N PRO A 95 3.58 23.08 11.45
CA PRO A 95 3.70 21.76 10.87
C PRO A 95 5.06 21.69 10.17
N MET A 96 5.93 20.83 10.70
CA MET A 96 7.24 20.61 10.10
C MET A 96 7.01 20.18 8.65
N PRO A 97 7.68 20.79 7.67
CA PRO A 97 7.66 20.32 6.29
C PRO A 97 7.97 18.82 6.27
N ARG A 98 7.41 18.09 5.31
CA ARG A 98 7.81 16.70 5.08
C ARG A 98 9.02 16.68 4.15
N ARG A 99 9.97 15.79 4.44
CA ARG A 99 11.14 15.60 3.59
C ARG A 99 10.66 15.21 2.19
N PRO A 100 11.21 15.81 1.11
CA PRO A 100 10.89 15.40 -0.25
C PRO A 100 11.25 13.93 -0.49
N ASP A 101 10.35 13.19 -1.14
CA ASP A 101 10.54 11.79 -1.49
C ASP A 101 11.73 11.66 -2.45
N SER A 102 12.66 10.75 -2.14
CA SER A 102 13.78 10.42 -3.02
C SER A 102 13.31 9.71 -4.30
N VAL A 103 14.19 9.70 -5.31
CA VAL A 103 13.95 8.92 -6.54
C VAL A 103 13.73 7.44 -6.20
N ASP A 104 14.47 6.90 -5.23
CA ASP A 104 14.29 5.53 -4.74
C ASP A 104 12.92 5.35 -4.09
N ASP A 105 12.46 6.31 -3.28
CA ASP A 105 11.13 6.26 -2.65
C ASP A 105 10.02 6.21 -3.70
N ARG A 106 10.13 7.00 -4.78
CA ARG A 106 9.17 6.96 -5.90
C ARG A 106 9.15 5.60 -6.58
N HIS A 107 10.32 5.02 -6.85
CA HIS A 107 10.42 3.69 -7.45
C HIS A 107 9.85 2.60 -6.53
N VAL A 108 10.10 2.69 -5.22
CA VAL A 108 9.53 1.79 -4.22
C VAL A 108 8.01 1.93 -4.19
N MET A 109 7.47 3.14 -4.20
CA MET A 109 6.02 3.37 -4.19
C MET A 109 5.34 2.89 -5.48
N ALA A 110 6.01 3.05 -6.64
CA ALA A 110 5.53 2.50 -7.91
C ALA A 110 5.51 0.96 -7.90
N LYS A 111 6.54 0.30 -7.36
CA LYS A 111 6.53 -1.16 -7.18
C LYS A 111 5.49 -1.60 -6.14
N HIS A 112 5.36 -0.85 -5.05
CA HIS A 112 4.39 -1.12 -4.00
C HIS A 112 2.96 -1.10 -4.56
N SER A 113 2.59 -0.10 -5.36
CA SER A 113 1.26 -0.03 -5.96
C SER A 113 0.97 -1.17 -6.94
N LEU A 114 2.00 -1.71 -7.60
CA LEU A 114 1.87 -2.87 -8.50
C LEU A 114 1.64 -4.18 -7.75
N ILE A 115 2.25 -4.37 -6.59
CA ILE A 115 2.10 -5.60 -5.79
C ILE A 115 0.97 -5.51 -4.76
N TYR A 116 0.45 -4.30 -4.50
CA TYR A 116 -0.62 -4.10 -3.54
C TYR A 116 -1.96 -4.59 -4.11
N PRO A 117 -2.78 -5.33 -3.34
CA PRO A 117 -4.09 -5.80 -3.80
C PRO A 117 -5.00 -4.64 -4.17
N LYS A 118 -5.84 -4.83 -5.20
CA LYS A 118 -6.84 -3.84 -5.59
C LYS A 118 -7.92 -3.72 -4.50
N GLU A 119 -8.59 -2.57 -4.46
CA GLU A 119 -9.66 -2.30 -3.48
C GLU A 119 -10.80 -3.34 -3.56
N GLU A 120 -11.13 -3.80 -4.76
CA GLU A 120 -12.11 -4.85 -4.99
C GLU A 120 -11.72 -6.17 -4.32
N ASP A 121 -10.47 -6.59 -4.47
CA ASP A 121 -9.94 -7.83 -3.90
C ASP A 121 -9.91 -7.77 -2.37
N LEU A 122 -9.48 -6.63 -1.80
CA LEU A 122 -9.53 -6.41 -0.35
C LEU A 122 -10.95 -6.48 0.19
N GLY A 123 -11.91 -5.88 -0.54
CA GLY A 123 -13.34 -5.95 -0.20
C GLY A 123 -13.86 -7.38 -0.22
N GLN A 124 -13.47 -8.20 -1.20
CA GLN A 124 -13.84 -9.62 -1.28
C GLN A 124 -13.26 -10.42 -0.11
N VAL A 125 -11.97 -10.24 0.19
CA VAL A 125 -11.30 -10.89 1.32
C VAL A 125 -11.98 -10.52 2.64
N GLN A 126 -12.25 -9.24 2.86
CA GLN A 126 -12.94 -8.79 4.08
C GLN A 126 -14.34 -9.39 4.21
N ARG A 127 -15.11 -9.45 3.11
CA ARG A 127 -16.44 -10.08 3.09
C ARG A 127 -16.37 -11.57 3.41
N MET A 128 -15.45 -12.30 2.77
CA MET A 128 -15.24 -13.72 3.02
C MET A 128 -14.88 -13.98 4.48
N VAL A 129 -13.89 -13.26 5.01
CA VAL A 129 -13.47 -13.38 6.42
C VAL A 129 -14.63 -13.07 7.35
N THR A 130 -15.36 -11.98 7.13
CA THR A 130 -16.53 -11.61 7.94
C THR A 130 -17.63 -12.67 7.88
N ASN A 131 -17.88 -13.26 6.72
CA ASN A 131 -18.87 -14.34 6.58
C ASN A 131 -18.43 -15.60 7.33
N THR A 132 -17.14 -15.98 7.22
CA THR A 132 -16.60 -17.12 7.97
C THR A 132 -16.61 -16.89 9.48
N GLU A 133 -16.32 -15.67 9.95
CA GLU A 133 -16.39 -15.30 11.37
C GLU A 133 -17.82 -15.38 11.91
N LYS A 134 -18.80 -14.86 11.15
CA LYS A 134 -20.22 -14.97 11.50
C LYS A 134 -20.69 -16.42 11.51
N ALA A 135 -20.29 -17.21 10.51
CA ALA A 135 -20.60 -18.63 10.45
C ALA A 135 -20.04 -19.38 11.68
N LEU A 136 -18.77 -19.17 12.01
CA LEU A 136 -18.14 -19.78 13.19
C LEU A 136 -18.79 -19.33 14.50
N LYS A 137 -19.31 -18.09 14.56
CA LYS A 137 -20.11 -17.63 15.71
C LYS A 137 -21.42 -18.41 15.84
N LEU A 138 -22.16 -18.60 14.74
CA LEU A 138 -23.39 -19.40 14.75
C LEU A 138 -23.13 -20.86 15.13
N VAL A 139 -22.04 -21.44 14.62
CA VAL A 139 -21.58 -22.78 15.02
C VAL A 139 -21.28 -22.81 16.52
N SER A 140 -20.58 -21.80 17.04
CA SER A 140 -20.32 -21.69 18.48
C SER A 140 -21.59 -21.58 19.32
N ASP A 141 -22.60 -20.85 18.87
CA ASP A 141 -23.87 -20.70 19.59
C ASP A 141 -24.65 -22.03 19.59
N SER A 142 -24.72 -22.73 18.44
CA SER A 142 -25.34 -24.05 18.34
C SER A 142 -24.62 -25.13 19.17
N LEU A 143 -23.28 -25.08 19.25
CA LEU A 143 -22.52 -25.97 20.14
C LEU A 143 -22.73 -25.64 21.63
N ALA A 144 -22.98 -24.38 21.97
CA ALA A 144 -23.29 -23.98 23.34
C ALA A 144 -24.71 -24.39 23.76
N GLU A 145 -25.68 -24.34 22.84
CA GLU A 145 -27.05 -24.81 23.07
C GLU A 145 -27.16 -26.33 23.20
N THR A 146 -26.37 -27.08 22.41
CA THR A 146 -26.34 -28.55 22.49
C THR A 146 -25.50 -29.08 23.65
N ALA A 147 -24.76 -28.21 24.33
CA ALA A 147 -24.03 -28.51 25.55
C ALA A 147 -24.89 -28.14 26.77
N ASP A 148 -25.87 -28.99 27.10
CA ASP A 148 -26.61 -28.90 28.36
C ASP A 148 -25.67 -28.89 29.59
N PRO A 149 -26.06 -28.22 30.69
CA PRO A 149 -25.18 -27.94 31.82
C PRO A 149 -24.78 -29.23 32.53
N LYS A 150 -23.48 -29.52 32.57
CA LYS A 150 -22.96 -30.42 33.60
C LYS A 150 -23.25 -29.77 34.96
N PRO A 151 -23.93 -30.45 35.90
CA PRO A 151 -24.09 -29.93 37.26
C PRO A 151 -22.71 -29.85 37.91
N GLU A 152 -22.58 -28.85 38.78
CA GLU A 152 -21.40 -28.48 39.53
C GLU A 152 -20.70 -29.69 40.18
N ALA A 153 -19.37 -29.69 40.11
CA ALA A 153 -18.52 -30.41 41.05
C ALA A 153 -17.38 -29.48 41.49
N GLU A 154 -17.69 -28.74 42.56
CA GLU A 154 -16.81 -28.31 43.66
C GLU A 154 -15.47 -27.61 43.33
N LYS A 155 -15.46 -26.29 43.55
CA LYS A 155 -14.27 -25.56 43.99
C LYS A 155 -13.98 -25.88 45.46
N PRO A 156 -12.74 -25.71 45.93
CA PRO A 156 -12.52 -25.01 47.19
C PRO A 156 -11.86 -23.65 46.94
N ALA A 157 -12.31 -22.69 47.74
CA ALA A 157 -11.96 -21.28 47.73
C ALA A 157 -10.71 -20.99 48.57
N ASP A 158 -9.97 -19.95 48.20
CA ASP A 158 -9.39 -18.94 49.13
C ASP A 158 -8.92 -17.74 48.27
N ASP A 159 -9.75 -16.70 48.09
CA ASP A 159 -9.87 -15.45 48.89
C ASP A 159 -8.76 -14.40 48.61
N ALA A 160 -9.14 -13.30 47.95
CA ALA A 160 -9.02 -11.93 48.49
C ALA A 160 -9.12 -10.81 47.39
N LYS A 161 -10.26 -10.09 47.41
CA LYS A 161 -10.48 -8.62 47.22
C LYS A 161 -9.97 -7.90 45.94
N LYS A 162 -10.67 -6.95 45.30
CA LYS A 162 -12.02 -6.34 45.32
C LYS A 162 -12.08 -5.35 44.09
N PRO A 163 -13.16 -4.59 43.84
CA PRO A 163 -14.06 -4.68 42.67
C PRO A 163 -13.84 -3.58 41.59
N GLU A 164 -14.48 -3.71 40.42
CA GLU A 164 -15.13 -2.62 39.66
C GLU A 164 -15.96 -3.21 38.50
N GLU A 165 -17.07 -2.54 38.21
CA GLU A 165 -18.30 -3.06 37.63
C GLU A 165 -18.26 -3.25 36.11
N GLY A 166 -18.97 -4.28 35.62
CA GLY A 166 -19.25 -4.44 34.20
C GLY A 166 -19.77 -5.83 33.88
N LYS A 167 -21.10 -6.01 34.01
CA LYS A 167 -21.93 -7.16 33.58
C LYS A 167 -21.20 -8.18 32.68
N LYS A 168 -20.61 -9.21 33.28
CA LYS A 168 -20.34 -10.47 32.59
C LYS A 168 -21.44 -11.43 32.98
N GLU A 169 -22.40 -11.60 32.08
CA GLU A 169 -23.20 -12.82 32.04
C GLU A 169 -22.21 -13.99 32.08
N GLU A 170 -22.33 -14.83 33.10
CA GLU A 170 -21.61 -16.10 33.21
C GLU A 170 -22.06 -16.97 32.03
N GLN A 171 -21.39 -16.81 30.90
CA GLN A 171 -21.64 -17.67 29.76
C GLN A 171 -21.22 -19.09 30.16
N PRO A 172 -22.04 -20.11 29.87
CA PRO A 172 -21.64 -21.50 30.05
C PRO A 172 -20.29 -21.69 29.34
N GLN A 173 -19.41 -22.54 29.89
CA GLN A 173 -18.07 -22.77 29.35
C GLN A 173 -18.12 -23.11 27.85
N ARG A 174 -18.04 -22.08 26.99
CA ARG A 174 -18.22 -22.24 25.55
C ARG A 174 -17.05 -23.07 25.01
N LEU A 175 -17.36 -24.12 24.27
CA LEU A 175 -16.36 -25.02 23.68
C LEU A 175 -15.43 -24.26 22.73
N LEU A 176 -15.98 -23.30 21.98
CA LEU A 176 -15.24 -22.37 21.12
C LEU A 176 -15.12 -21.02 21.84
N LYS A 177 -13.89 -20.58 22.12
CA LYS A 177 -13.59 -19.31 22.78
C LYS A 177 -13.60 -18.11 21.82
N GLY A 178 -13.21 -18.33 20.56
CA GLY A 178 -13.16 -17.27 19.57
C GLY A 178 -12.42 -17.63 18.30
N VAL A 179 -12.46 -16.72 17.33
CA VAL A 179 -11.77 -16.82 16.03
C VAL A 179 -10.77 -15.66 15.94
N MET A 180 -9.56 -15.97 15.49
CA MET A 180 -8.49 -14.98 15.31
C MET A 180 -8.00 -15.00 13.87
N ARG A 181 -7.83 -13.81 13.29
CA ARG A 181 -7.12 -13.63 12.02
C ARG A 181 -5.63 -13.84 12.26
N VAL A 182 -4.97 -14.60 11.40
CA VAL A 182 -3.53 -14.88 11.50
C VAL A 182 -2.82 -14.76 10.15
N GLY A 183 -1.50 -14.78 10.18
CA GLY A 183 -0.67 -14.73 8.97
C GLY A 183 -0.66 -13.35 8.30
N VAL A 184 -0.59 -13.35 6.97
CA VAL A 184 -0.51 -12.13 6.15
C VAL A 184 -1.74 -11.22 6.31
N LEU A 185 -2.92 -11.80 6.53
CA LEU A 185 -4.17 -11.06 6.75
C LEU A 185 -4.09 -10.21 8.03
N ALA A 186 -3.60 -10.79 9.12
CA ALA A 186 -3.49 -10.08 10.39
C ALA A 186 -2.43 -8.96 10.37
N LYS A 187 -1.39 -9.14 9.56
CA LYS A 187 -0.29 -8.18 9.42
C LYS A 187 -0.56 -7.11 8.35
N GLY A 188 -1.65 -7.22 7.59
CA GLY A 188 -1.91 -6.33 6.45
C GLY A 188 -0.88 -6.45 5.33
N LEU A 189 -0.29 -7.65 5.15
CA LEU A 189 0.75 -7.94 4.17
C LEU A 189 0.23 -8.78 3.00
N LEU A 190 -1.05 -8.61 2.65
CA LEU A 190 -1.62 -9.27 1.47
C LEU A 190 -1.05 -8.64 0.21
N LEU A 191 -0.71 -9.48 -0.77
CA LEU A 191 -0.24 -9.08 -2.09
C LEU A 191 -1.28 -9.38 -3.16
N ALA A 192 -1.18 -8.67 -4.28
CA ALA A 192 -2.03 -8.88 -5.43
C ALA A 192 -1.88 -10.33 -5.95
N GLY A 193 -3.00 -11.06 -6.02
CA GLY A 193 -3.03 -12.47 -6.41
C GLY A 193 -3.01 -13.46 -5.23
N ASP A 194 -2.90 -13.00 -3.99
CA ASP A 194 -3.04 -13.88 -2.82
C ASP A 194 -4.48 -14.36 -2.66
N LEU A 195 -4.69 -15.67 -2.83
CA LEU A 195 -6.00 -16.32 -2.68
C LEU A 195 -6.17 -17.02 -1.32
N THR A 196 -5.16 -16.97 -0.46
CA THR A 196 -5.12 -17.73 0.79
C THR A 196 -5.18 -16.82 2.00
N VAL A 197 -6.10 -17.11 2.92
CA VAL A 197 -6.19 -16.43 4.22
C VAL A 197 -6.18 -17.42 5.36
N GLY A 198 -5.63 -17.01 6.50
CA GLY A 198 -5.52 -17.83 7.70
C GLY A 198 -6.44 -17.33 8.81
N LEU A 199 -7.26 -18.24 9.35
CA LEU A 199 -8.04 -18.04 10.56
C LEU A 199 -7.72 -19.16 11.55
N VAL A 200 -7.63 -18.83 12.83
CA VAL A 200 -7.43 -19.80 13.92
C VAL A 200 -8.64 -19.77 14.82
N VAL A 201 -9.20 -20.96 15.09
CA VAL A 201 -10.29 -21.14 16.04
C VAL A 201 -9.71 -21.61 17.36
N MET A 202 -10.01 -20.88 18.44
CA MET A 202 -9.60 -21.22 19.79
C MET A 202 -10.67 -22.07 20.47
N CYS A 203 -10.26 -23.22 21.03
CA CYS A 203 -11.14 -24.10 21.81
C CYS A 203 -10.80 -24.01 23.30
N SER A 204 -11.77 -24.28 24.18
CA SER A 204 -11.55 -24.36 25.63
C SER A 204 -10.82 -25.65 26.04
N GLU A 205 -11.12 -26.75 25.35
CA GLU A 205 -10.51 -28.07 25.52
C GLU A 205 -9.64 -28.46 24.31
N LYS A 206 -8.83 -29.52 24.46
CA LYS A 206 -7.99 -30.04 23.38
C LYS A 206 -8.86 -30.45 22.19
N PRO A 207 -8.70 -29.84 21.00
CA PRO A 207 -9.56 -30.17 19.86
C PRO A 207 -9.33 -31.60 19.40
N GLY A 208 -10.41 -32.39 19.33
CA GLY A 208 -10.43 -33.73 18.78
C GLY A 208 -10.91 -33.77 17.33
N ARG A 209 -10.67 -34.88 16.62
CA ARG A 209 -11.17 -35.08 15.24
C ARG A 209 -12.70 -34.99 15.14
N THR A 210 -13.39 -35.41 16.19
CA THR A 210 -14.86 -35.33 16.29
C THR A 210 -15.38 -33.89 16.34
N LEU A 211 -14.68 -33.01 17.07
CA LEU A 211 -15.02 -31.59 17.17
C LEU A 211 -14.84 -30.90 15.81
N LEU A 212 -13.74 -31.20 15.11
CA LEU A 212 -13.48 -30.66 13.77
C LEU A 212 -14.56 -31.12 12.77
N ALA A 213 -14.93 -32.40 12.79
CA ALA A 213 -16.01 -32.93 11.94
C ALA A 213 -17.37 -32.27 12.22
N ARG A 214 -17.70 -32.01 13.50
CA ARG A 214 -18.92 -31.29 13.88
C ARG A 214 -18.92 -29.85 13.39
N VAL A 215 -17.82 -29.13 13.57
CA VAL A 215 -17.67 -27.75 13.09
C VAL A 215 -17.78 -27.70 11.56
N ALA A 216 -17.16 -28.65 10.85
CA ALA A 216 -17.23 -28.74 9.40
C ALA A 216 -18.66 -29.04 8.89
N ALA A 217 -19.44 -29.84 9.63
CA ALA A 217 -20.83 -30.15 9.27
C ALA A 217 -21.80 -28.98 9.51
N LEU A 218 -21.51 -28.12 10.49
CA LEU A 218 -22.35 -26.98 10.87
C LEU A 218 -21.99 -25.69 10.11
N LEU A 219 -20.88 -25.67 9.37
CA LEU A 219 -20.52 -24.53 8.53
C LEU A 219 -21.51 -24.41 7.35
N PRO A 220 -22.09 -23.22 7.13
CA PRO A 220 -22.92 -22.96 5.96
C PRO A 220 -22.07 -23.13 4.68
N LYS A 221 -22.69 -23.73 3.65
CA LYS A 221 -22.09 -23.94 2.33
C LYS A 221 -22.02 -22.65 1.53
#